data_AF-A0AB39KWF6-F1
#
_entry.id   AF-A0AB39KWF6-F1
#
_cell.length_a   1.000
_cell.length_b   1.000
_cell.length_c   1.000
_cell.angle_alpha   90.00
_cell.angle_beta   90.00
_cell.angle_gamma   90.00
#
_symmetry.space_group_name_H-M   'P 1'
#
loop_
_entity.id
_entity.type
_entity.pdbx_description
1 polymer ?
#
loop_
_entity_poly.entity_id
_entity_poly.type
_entity_poly.pdbx_seq_one_letter_code
_entity_poly.pdbx_strand_id
1 'polypeptide(L)'
;MNPDRAVIGMEGDFNALNRDFAWDWYAQYGQTDGTTMSYGTPYIRRVAQAVDAVTLNGQIVCRDAAARAAGCQPWNVINGPSDAAVAWAGGKSGTESTVKQTVVAANMTTDLFQLPAGAVGLAFGGEYRKEESLFIQDAAGASGELFLNSIGRRGGEYDVAEVYGEIAVPLLRDLPFADDLRVEAAGRYSDYSSIGGVYQWRLAGEWAPVRDVRFRANHGVAVRAPNIVELYSPQSRNFTTAAVDPCDKDAFAGVSAAQQAARRVNCAAVIPNYNPTTFTSSFGPGRASLPLLQGGNTNLREEEAETEQLGVVIQPRWVPGLQLSFDHFRYDLDGYISTVPVNTALTLCYDSAQSVATNPACANVVRDASGAASGTIGGVTEVLLTNQNIAKVRVQGYDASIAYTFDLADALAGGAYDMGRLQLRLDVTRTYEWRFQGSAQDTFRNFAGYVTYAAPEWKGALNAVYSFKDLTLGWQTTYVGKMSPTEAFNDSQLTPYYVPEYFRHDVRASYNVNEKITVRGGVQNLSNEIPPYLPEVYLGTSTGSSQYDNRGRFFFVGATLRY
;
A
#
# COMPACT_ATOMS: atom_id res chain seq x y z
N MET A 1 -9.67 18.44 0.11
CA MET A 1 -9.92 17.70 -1.14
C MET A 1 -11.38 17.90 -1.49
N ASN A 2 -11.68 18.22 -2.74
CA ASN A 2 -13.06 18.41 -3.23
C ASN A 2 -13.33 17.36 -4.31
N PRO A 3 -14.14 16.33 -4.02
CA PRO A 3 -14.51 15.33 -5.00
C PRO A 3 -15.79 15.73 -5.74
N ASP A 4 -15.73 15.74 -7.07
CA ASP A 4 -16.88 15.87 -7.96
C ASP A 4 -17.13 14.56 -8.69
N ARG A 5 -18.39 14.10 -8.75
CA ARG A 5 -18.77 12.86 -9.44
C ARG A 5 -20.10 13.03 -10.16
N ALA A 6 -20.14 12.60 -11.41
CA ALA A 6 -21.36 12.44 -12.19
C ALA A 6 -21.46 11.00 -12.70
N VAL A 7 -22.65 10.40 -12.61
CA VAL A 7 -22.93 9.07 -13.12
C VAL A 7 -24.28 9.10 -13.82
N ILE A 8 -24.34 8.49 -15.00
CA ILE A 8 -25.58 8.14 -15.70
C ILE A 8 -25.51 6.66 -16.04
N GLY A 9 -26.65 5.98 -16.00
CA GLY A 9 -26.74 4.59 -16.42
C GLY A 9 -28.17 4.20 -16.68
N MET A 10 -28.31 3.04 -17.31
CA MET A 10 -29.60 2.41 -17.57
C MET A 10 -29.44 0.91 -17.37
N GLU A 11 -30.54 0.27 -17.01
CA GLU A 11 -30.66 -1.18 -16.90
C GLU A 11 -31.96 -1.62 -17.58
N GLY A 12 -32.04 -2.88 -17.96
CA GLY A 12 -33.24 -3.47 -18.51
C GLY A 12 -33.06 -4.92 -18.91
N ASP A 13 -34.09 -5.46 -19.52
CA ASP A 13 -34.13 -6.83 -20.02
C ASP A 13 -34.73 -6.89 -21.43
N PHE A 14 -34.35 -7.92 -22.20
CA PHE A 14 -34.98 -8.23 -23.48
C PHE A 14 -34.89 -9.73 -23.79
N ASN A 15 -35.80 -10.21 -24.62
CA ASN A 15 -35.77 -11.59 -25.12
C ASN A 15 -35.16 -11.63 -26.53
N ALA A 16 -34.14 -12.46 -26.73
CA ALA A 16 -33.54 -12.74 -28.03
C ALA A 16 -33.04 -14.18 -28.10
N LEU A 17 -33.02 -14.78 -29.29
CA LEU A 17 -32.52 -16.17 -29.48
C LEU A 17 -33.18 -17.20 -28.53
N ASN A 18 -34.46 -17.00 -28.18
CA ASN A 18 -35.21 -17.78 -27.19
C ASN A 18 -34.56 -17.79 -25.79
N ARG A 19 -33.91 -16.68 -25.40
CA ARG A 19 -33.29 -16.47 -24.10
C ARG A 19 -33.60 -15.07 -23.59
N ASP A 20 -33.69 -14.94 -22.28
CA ASP A 20 -33.83 -13.66 -21.60
C ASP A 20 -32.43 -13.12 -21.27
N PHE A 21 -32.19 -11.88 -21.67
CA PHE A 21 -30.97 -11.15 -21.40
C PHE A 21 -31.29 -10.01 -20.45
N ALA A 22 -30.57 -9.93 -19.32
CA ALA A 22 -30.53 -8.72 -18.50
C ALA A 22 -29.27 -7.95 -18.85
N TRP A 23 -29.37 -6.62 -18.93
CA TRP A 23 -28.25 -5.75 -19.24
C TRP A 23 -28.27 -4.48 -18.41
N ASP A 24 -27.09 -3.92 -18.19
CA ASP A 24 -26.90 -2.59 -17.66
C ASP A 24 -25.74 -1.90 -18.38
N TRP A 25 -25.77 -0.58 -18.42
CA TRP A 25 -24.60 0.21 -18.76
C TRP A 25 -24.55 1.46 -17.88
N TYR A 26 -23.35 1.97 -17.68
CA TYR A 26 -23.16 3.26 -17.05
C TYR A 26 -21.97 4.01 -17.65
N ALA A 27 -22.05 5.34 -17.54
CA ALA A 27 -20.94 6.25 -17.76
C ALA A 27 -20.73 7.07 -16.50
N GLN A 28 -19.48 7.13 -16.05
CA GLN A 28 -19.06 7.84 -14.86
C GLN A 28 -17.92 8.78 -15.17
N TYR A 29 -18.01 10.00 -14.65
CA TYR A 29 -16.89 10.94 -14.55
C TYR A 29 -16.66 11.28 -13.09
N GLY A 30 -15.40 11.24 -12.66
CA GLY A 30 -14.96 11.66 -11.34
C GLY A 30 -13.74 12.55 -11.43
N GLN A 31 -13.72 13.61 -10.63
CA GLN A 31 -12.55 14.47 -10.44
C GLN A 31 -12.33 14.68 -8.94
N THR A 32 -11.08 14.67 -8.51
CA THR A 32 -10.72 15.08 -7.15
C THR A 32 -9.55 16.05 -7.20
N ASP A 33 -9.77 17.23 -6.62
CA ASP A 33 -8.74 18.25 -6.46
C ASP A 33 -8.26 18.31 -5.01
N GLY A 34 -6.95 18.39 -4.86
CA GLY A 34 -6.24 18.48 -3.60
C GLY A 34 -5.28 19.67 -3.60
N THR A 35 -5.17 20.33 -2.46
CA THR A 35 -4.15 21.36 -2.24
C THR A 35 -3.48 21.09 -0.90
N THR A 36 -2.16 21.10 -0.89
CA THR A 36 -1.39 21.04 0.36
C THR A 36 -0.58 22.31 0.51
N MET A 37 -0.60 22.88 1.71
CA MET A 37 0.21 24.05 2.05
C MET A 37 1.12 23.72 3.24
N SER A 38 2.42 23.81 3.00
CA SER A 38 3.46 23.73 4.03
C SER A 38 3.92 25.14 4.41
N TYR A 39 4.00 25.39 5.72
CA TYR A 39 4.44 26.66 6.28
C TYR A 39 5.79 26.49 6.97
N GLY A 40 6.62 27.53 6.94
CA GLY A 40 7.93 27.53 7.61
C GLY A 40 8.99 26.71 6.89
N THR A 41 8.77 26.32 5.63
CA THR A 41 9.77 25.61 4.83
C THR A 41 10.97 26.53 4.55
N PRO A 42 12.20 26.21 4.98
CA PRO A 42 13.31 27.15 4.88
C PRO A 42 13.72 27.42 3.42
N TYR A 43 13.92 28.70 3.08
CA TYR A 43 14.66 29.10 1.87
C TYR A 43 16.15 28.87 2.08
N ILE A 44 16.76 28.02 1.26
CA ILE A 44 18.17 27.62 1.42
C ILE A 44 19.09 28.85 1.41
N ARG A 45 18.86 29.78 0.47
CA ARG A 45 19.64 31.03 0.36
C ARG A 45 19.49 31.92 1.60
N ARG A 46 18.28 32.02 2.17
CA ARG A 46 18.03 32.88 3.33
C ARG A 46 18.62 32.29 4.60
N VAL A 47 18.62 30.96 4.73
CA VAL A 47 19.35 30.25 5.79
C VAL A 47 20.84 30.54 5.66
N ALA A 48 21.43 30.40 4.46
CA ALA A 48 22.85 30.68 4.23
C ALA A 48 23.24 32.12 4.62
N GLN A 49 22.38 33.10 4.28
CA GLN A 49 22.57 34.50 4.68
C GLN A 49 22.45 34.70 6.21
N ALA A 50 21.56 33.95 6.87
CA ALA A 50 21.34 34.06 8.31
C ALA A 50 22.45 33.41 9.14
N VAL A 51 23.03 32.30 8.67
CA VAL A 51 24.13 31.62 9.37
C VAL A 51 25.48 32.31 9.14
N ASP A 52 25.65 33.04 8.03
CA ASP A 52 26.83 33.89 7.80
C ASP A 52 26.69 35.21 8.55
N ALA A 53 26.95 35.18 9.86
CA ALA A 53 26.87 36.34 10.74
C ALA A 53 28.26 36.92 11.08
N VAL A 54 28.31 38.24 11.29
CA VAL A 54 29.49 39.00 11.69
C VAL A 54 29.16 39.92 12.85
N THR A 55 30.19 40.32 13.61
CA THR A 55 30.08 41.41 14.55
C THR A 55 30.27 42.74 13.82
N LEU A 56 29.24 43.58 13.82
CA LEU A 56 29.29 44.95 13.30
C LEU A 56 28.84 45.90 14.41
N ASN A 57 29.69 46.86 14.79
CA ASN A 57 29.41 47.82 15.87
C ASN A 57 28.99 47.16 17.21
N GLY A 58 29.59 46.01 17.53
CA GLY A 58 29.28 45.25 18.76
C GLY A 58 27.99 44.42 18.71
N GLN A 59 27.27 44.40 17.59
CA GLN A 59 26.09 43.57 17.39
C GLN A 59 26.37 42.45 16.38
N ILE A 60 25.84 41.26 16.66
CA ILE A 60 25.85 40.15 15.69
C ILE A 60 24.76 40.44 14.65
N VAL A 61 25.15 40.48 13.38
CA VAL A 61 24.27 40.78 12.24
C VAL A 61 24.64 39.89 11.05
N CYS A 62 23.73 39.67 10.09
CA CYS A 62 24.08 38.95 8.86
C CYS A 62 25.19 39.68 8.09
N ARG A 63 26.13 38.98 7.46
CA ARG A 63 27.26 39.62 6.75
C ARG A 63 26.79 40.46 5.56
N ASP A 64 25.93 39.87 4.73
CA ASP A 64 25.40 40.47 3.51
C ASP A 64 24.60 41.74 3.85
N ALA A 65 25.08 42.90 3.39
CA ALA A 65 24.46 44.19 3.65
C ALA A 65 23.07 44.32 3.00
N ALA A 66 22.85 43.73 1.83
CA ALA A 66 21.55 43.74 1.15
C ALA A 66 20.57 42.80 1.89
N ALA A 67 21.02 41.63 2.33
CA ALA A 67 20.20 40.74 3.14
C ALA A 67 19.78 41.39 4.47
N ARG A 68 20.72 42.07 5.16
CA ARG A 68 20.40 42.86 6.36
C ARG A 68 19.38 43.95 6.10
N ALA A 69 19.54 44.71 5.02
CA ALA A 69 18.59 45.75 4.62
C ALA A 69 17.19 45.18 4.33
N ALA A 70 17.12 43.94 3.84
CA ALA A 70 15.88 43.20 3.61
C ALA A 70 15.29 42.54 4.87
N GLY A 71 15.96 42.64 6.03
CA GLY A 71 15.46 42.12 7.31
C GLY A 71 16.10 40.81 7.78
N CYS A 72 17.22 40.38 7.20
CA CYS A 72 17.95 39.19 7.66
C CYS A 72 18.29 39.27 9.15
N GLN A 73 17.97 38.20 9.88
CA GLN A 73 18.29 38.02 11.28
C GLN A 73 19.29 36.86 11.45
N PRO A 74 20.36 37.03 12.25
CA PRO A 74 21.32 35.97 12.48
C PRO A 74 20.69 34.69 13.02
N TRP A 75 21.10 33.56 12.47
CA TRP A 75 20.72 32.22 12.95
C TRP A 75 21.85 31.66 13.80
N ASN A 76 21.59 31.40 15.08
CA ASN A 76 22.53 30.71 15.96
C ASN A 76 22.45 29.19 15.76
N VAL A 77 23.46 28.60 15.13
CA VAL A 77 23.49 27.16 14.83
C VAL A 77 23.71 26.26 16.05
N ILE A 78 24.15 26.82 17.18
CA ILE A 78 24.40 26.09 18.43
C ILE A 78 23.15 26.09 19.32
N ASN A 79 22.55 27.27 19.53
CA ASN A 79 21.40 27.43 20.44
C ASN A 79 20.04 27.48 19.73
N GLY A 80 20.02 27.37 18.40
CA GLY A 80 18.82 27.47 17.57
C GLY A 80 18.50 28.89 17.09
N PRO A 81 17.62 29.03 16.09
CA PRO A 81 17.21 30.33 15.56
C PRO A 81 16.26 31.08 16.51
N SER A 82 16.26 32.41 16.45
CA SER A 82 15.19 33.23 17.03
C SER A 82 13.94 33.18 16.14
N ASP A 83 12.77 33.54 16.67
CA ASP A 83 11.53 33.63 15.88
C ASP A 83 11.67 34.53 14.65
N ALA A 84 12.45 35.60 14.78
CA ALA A 84 12.72 36.53 13.68
C ALA A 84 13.64 35.92 12.60
N ALA A 85 14.61 35.07 12.99
CA ALA A 85 15.42 34.30 12.06
C ALA A 85 14.60 33.20 11.36
N VAL A 86 13.67 32.55 12.09
CA VAL A 86 12.70 31.61 11.50
C VAL A 86 11.79 32.33 10.52
N ALA A 87 11.27 33.51 10.85
CA ALA A 87 10.42 34.30 9.96
C ALA A 87 11.16 34.79 8.70
N TRP A 88 12.45 35.15 8.82
CA TRP A 88 13.29 35.49 7.68
C TRP A 88 13.50 34.29 6.73
N ALA A 89 13.91 33.15 7.31
CA ALA A 89 14.25 31.96 6.55
C ALA A 89 13.02 31.20 6.05
N GLY A 90 11.89 31.29 6.75
CA GLY A 90 10.68 30.53 6.48
C GLY A 90 9.94 31.00 5.23
N GLY A 91 9.63 30.03 4.37
CA GLY A 91 8.78 30.18 3.21
C GLY A 91 7.45 29.45 3.35
N LYS A 92 6.63 29.59 2.31
CA LYS A 92 5.42 28.78 2.10
C LYS A 92 5.65 27.93 0.86
N SER A 93 5.31 26.66 0.95
CA SER A 93 5.29 25.76 -0.21
C SER A 93 3.88 25.25 -0.41
N GLY A 94 3.43 25.25 -1.66
CA GLY A 94 2.09 24.84 -2.05
C GLY A 94 2.17 23.77 -3.12
N THR A 95 1.30 22.77 -3.01
CA THR A 95 1.11 21.76 -4.05
C THR A 95 -0.35 21.68 -4.43
N GLU A 96 -0.59 21.49 -5.72
CA GLU A 96 -1.91 21.23 -6.29
C GLU A 96 -1.88 19.85 -6.93
N SER A 97 -2.89 19.03 -6.66
CA SER A 97 -3.03 17.72 -7.28
C SER A 97 -4.45 17.55 -7.81
N THR A 98 -4.56 17.04 -9.04
CA THR A 98 -5.83 16.71 -9.68
C THR A 98 -5.76 15.27 -10.16
N VAL A 99 -6.78 14.48 -9.83
CA VAL A 99 -6.99 13.14 -10.38
C VAL A 99 -8.34 13.12 -11.08
N LYS A 100 -8.39 12.61 -12.30
CA LYS A 100 -9.63 12.44 -13.06
C LYS A 100 -9.76 11.01 -13.53
N GLN A 101 -10.99 10.52 -13.50
CA GLN A 101 -11.35 9.20 -13.98
C GLN A 101 -12.62 9.29 -14.82
N THR A 102 -12.57 8.69 -16.00
CA THR A 102 -13.75 8.47 -16.84
C THR A 102 -13.93 6.99 -17.05
N VAL A 103 -15.13 6.46 -16.82
CA VAL A 103 -15.46 5.04 -17.02
C VAL A 103 -16.73 4.94 -17.86
N VAL A 104 -16.74 4.03 -18.80
CA VAL A 104 -17.94 3.57 -19.50
C VAL A 104 -17.93 2.05 -19.47
N ALA A 105 -18.97 1.43 -18.93
CA ALA A 105 -19.07 -0.02 -18.91
C ALA A 105 -20.47 -0.47 -19.33
N ALA A 106 -20.52 -1.66 -19.93
CA ALA A 106 -21.76 -2.35 -20.27
C ALA A 106 -21.64 -3.82 -19.90
N ASN A 107 -22.68 -4.34 -19.26
CA ASN A 107 -22.76 -5.71 -18.78
C ASN A 107 -24.01 -6.40 -19.32
N MET A 108 -23.91 -7.71 -19.48
CA MET A 108 -25.02 -8.54 -19.92
C MET A 108 -24.95 -9.91 -19.25
N THR A 109 -26.11 -10.46 -18.88
CA THR A 109 -26.25 -11.80 -18.32
C THR A 109 -27.37 -12.56 -19.01
N THR A 110 -27.22 -13.88 -19.13
CA THR A 110 -28.20 -14.79 -19.74
C THR A 110 -27.99 -16.22 -19.25
N ASP A 111 -29.03 -17.03 -19.35
CA ASP A 111 -28.91 -18.49 -19.27
C ASP A 111 -28.71 -19.11 -20.66
N LEU A 112 -27.68 -19.92 -20.84
CA LEU A 112 -27.33 -20.52 -22.14
C LEU A 112 -28.24 -21.69 -22.50
N PHE A 113 -28.38 -22.64 -21.57
CA PHE A 113 -29.20 -23.84 -21.69
C PHE A 113 -29.40 -24.49 -20.32
N GLN A 114 -30.39 -25.38 -20.23
CA GLN A 114 -30.71 -26.11 -19.01
C GLN A 114 -29.91 -27.41 -18.91
N LEU A 115 -29.29 -27.64 -17.76
CA LEU A 115 -28.81 -28.95 -17.32
C LEU A 115 -29.76 -29.53 -16.25
N PRO A 116 -29.72 -30.85 -15.98
CA PRO A 116 -30.49 -31.44 -14.88
C PRO A 116 -30.24 -30.77 -13.52
N ALA A 117 -29.03 -30.24 -13.31
CA ALA A 117 -28.63 -29.58 -12.07
C ALA A 117 -28.97 -28.07 -12.00
N GLY A 118 -29.38 -27.44 -13.11
CA GLY A 118 -29.66 -26.01 -13.18
C GLY A 118 -29.32 -25.40 -14.55
N ALA A 119 -29.64 -24.13 -14.75
CA ALA A 119 -29.25 -23.41 -15.95
C ALA A 119 -27.74 -23.12 -15.95
N VAL A 120 -27.11 -23.18 -17.12
CA VAL A 120 -25.74 -22.70 -17.32
C VAL A 120 -25.78 -21.19 -17.52
N GLY A 121 -25.32 -20.44 -16.53
CA GLY A 121 -25.30 -18.99 -16.57
C GLY A 121 -24.08 -18.46 -17.32
N LEU A 122 -24.28 -17.40 -18.09
CA LEU A 122 -23.22 -16.63 -18.75
C LEU A 122 -23.38 -15.14 -18.40
N ALA A 123 -22.29 -14.51 -17.97
CA ALA A 123 -22.16 -13.07 -17.84
C ALA A 123 -21.01 -12.60 -18.74
N PHE A 124 -21.17 -11.45 -19.40
CA PHE A 124 -20.09 -10.84 -20.18
C PHE A 124 -20.29 -9.34 -20.25
N GLY A 125 -19.21 -8.62 -20.52
CA GLY A 125 -19.24 -7.17 -20.59
C GLY A 125 -17.97 -6.59 -21.18
N GLY A 126 -17.98 -5.27 -21.29
CA GLY A 126 -16.82 -4.49 -21.66
C GLY A 126 -16.77 -3.19 -20.89
N GLU A 127 -15.55 -2.72 -20.63
CA GLU A 127 -15.29 -1.48 -19.91
C GLU A 127 -14.24 -0.67 -20.67
N TYR A 128 -14.43 0.64 -20.74
CA TYR A 128 -13.41 1.61 -21.09
C TYR A 128 -13.17 2.52 -19.90
N ARG A 129 -11.91 2.69 -19.52
CA ARG A 129 -11.52 3.59 -18.42
C ARG A 129 -10.34 4.45 -18.83
N LYS A 130 -10.45 5.76 -18.59
CA LYS A 130 -9.36 6.73 -18.73
C LYS A 130 -9.00 7.30 -17.37
N GLU A 131 -7.72 7.27 -17.05
CA GLU A 131 -7.13 7.82 -15.82
C GLU A 131 -6.20 8.97 -16.15
N GLU A 132 -6.33 10.08 -15.42
CA GLU A 132 -5.45 11.24 -15.54
C GLU A 132 -5.00 11.69 -14.16
N SER A 133 -3.72 12.05 -14.03
CA SER A 133 -3.19 12.60 -12.79
C SER A 133 -2.25 13.75 -13.09
N LEU A 134 -2.40 14.83 -12.33
CA LEU A 134 -1.57 16.02 -12.40
C LEU A 134 -1.18 16.43 -10.99
N PHE A 135 0.08 16.81 -10.84
CA PHE A 135 0.66 17.38 -9.63
C PHE A 135 1.52 18.57 -10.03
N ILE A 136 1.28 19.71 -9.39
CA ILE A 136 2.00 20.96 -9.61
C ILE A 136 2.55 21.43 -8.27
N GLN A 137 3.85 21.70 -8.25
CA GLN A 137 4.54 22.37 -7.15
C GLN A 137 4.59 23.88 -7.42
N ASP A 138 4.49 24.68 -6.36
CA ASP A 138 4.75 26.13 -6.42
C ASP A 138 6.16 26.45 -6.98
N ALA A 139 6.33 27.65 -7.54
CA ALA A 139 7.57 28.02 -8.23
C ALA A 139 8.83 27.98 -7.33
N ALA A 140 8.72 28.26 -6.03
CA ALA A 140 9.86 28.25 -5.12
C ALA A 140 10.27 26.82 -4.74
N GLY A 141 9.29 25.92 -4.58
CA GLY A 141 9.54 24.49 -4.44
C GLY A 141 10.09 23.87 -5.73
N ALA A 142 9.53 24.21 -6.88
CA ALA A 142 9.89 23.64 -8.18
C ALA A 142 11.28 24.08 -8.68
N SER A 143 11.80 25.22 -8.21
CA SER A 143 13.13 25.73 -8.54
C SER A 143 14.25 25.24 -7.60
N GLY A 144 13.89 24.57 -6.49
CA GLY A 144 14.83 24.18 -5.45
C GLY A 144 15.30 25.32 -4.55
N GLU A 145 14.58 26.46 -4.53
CA GLU A 145 14.89 27.56 -3.61
C GLU A 145 14.59 27.21 -2.13
N LEU A 146 13.62 26.31 -1.92
CA LEU A 146 13.24 25.78 -0.63
C LEU A 146 14.03 24.51 -0.28
N PHE A 147 14.15 24.19 1.01
CA PHE A 147 14.84 23.00 1.50
C PHE A 147 14.24 21.66 1.05
N LEU A 148 13.01 21.66 0.51
CA LEU A 148 12.38 20.45 -0.01
C LEU A 148 13.03 20.00 -1.33
N ASN A 149 12.82 18.74 -1.69
CA ASN A 149 13.22 18.25 -3.00
C ASN A 149 12.56 19.09 -4.10
N SER A 150 13.36 19.47 -5.09
CA SER A 150 12.88 20.20 -6.27
C SER A 150 12.02 19.26 -7.10
N ILE A 151 10.71 19.33 -6.91
CA ILE A 151 9.75 18.52 -7.65
C ILE A 151 9.02 19.47 -8.59
N GLY A 152 9.16 19.23 -9.90
CA GLY A 152 8.46 20.01 -10.91
C GLY A 152 7.02 19.55 -11.11
N ARG A 153 6.41 20.02 -12.21
CA ARG A 153 5.14 19.48 -12.69
C ARG A 153 5.29 17.99 -13.02
N ARG A 154 4.43 17.17 -12.44
CA ARG A 154 4.30 15.73 -12.74
C ARG A 154 2.89 15.49 -13.26
N GLY A 155 2.75 14.72 -14.32
CA GLY A 155 1.44 14.25 -14.72
C GLY A 155 1.53 13.26 -15.85
N GLY A 156 0.41 12.63 -16.13
CA GLY A 156 0.27 11.66 -17.19
C GLY A 156 -1.16 11.18 -17.27
N GLU A 157 -1.39 10.36 -18.26
CA GLU A 157 -2.67 9.72 -18.50
C GLU A 157 -2.43 8.33 -19.09
N TYR A 158 -3.39 7.45 -18.90
CA TYR A 158 -3.52 6.23 -19.68
C TYR A 158 -5.00 5.90 -19.82
N ASP A 159 -5.31 5.06 -20.79
CA ASP A 159 -6.62 4.49 -20.98
C ASP A 159 -6.52 2.98 -21.15
N VAL A 160 -7.61 2.31 -20.82
CA VAL A 160 -7.75 0.87 -20.91
C VAL A 160 -9.10 0.52 -21.51
N ALA A 161 -9.11 -0.38 -22.48
CA ALA A 161 -10.30 -1.03 -22.99
C ALA A 161 -10.27 -2.51 -22.60
N GLU A 162 -11.34 -2.99 -22.01
CA GLU A 162 -11.43 -4.32 -21.42
C GLU A 162 -12.65 -5.06 -21.96
N VAL A 163 -12.50 -6.36 -22.17
CA VAL A 163 -13.59 -7.30 -22.43
C VAL A 163 -13.47 -8.46 -21.46
N TYR A 164 -14.60 -8.91 -20.92
CA TYR A 164 -14.61 -10.00 -19.94
C TYR A 164 -15.85 -10.87 -20.07
N GLY A 165 -15.74 -12.09 -19.58
CA GLY A 165 -16.84 -13.03 -19.49
C GLY A 165 -16.63 -14.06 -18.39
N GLU A 166 -17.74 -14.56 -17.86
CA GLU A 166 -17.80 -15.57 -16.83
C GLU A 166 -18.92 -16.56 -17.14
N ILE A 167 -18.63 -17.86 -16.99
CA ILE A 167 -19.58 -18.94 -17.18
C ILE A 167 -19.67 -19.76 -15.89
N ALA A 168 -20.90 -20.01 -15.44
CA ALA A 168 -21.19 -20.83 -14.26
C ALA A 168 -21.98 -22.09 -14.69
N VAL A 169 -21.41 -23.26 -14.42
CA VAL A 169 -21.96 -24.56 -14.84
C VAL A 169 -22.37 -25.37 -13.61
N PRO A 170 -23.67 -25.55 -13.34
CA PRO A 170 -24.13 -26.50 -12.33
C PRO A 170 -24.00 -27.92 -12.88
N LEU A 171 -23.13 -28.73 -12.28
CA LEU A 171 -22.82 -30.09 -12.73
C LEU A 171 -23.75 -31.13 -12.11
N LEU A 172 -23.92 -31.10 -10.78
CA LEU A 172 -24.75 -32.04 -10.03
C LEU A 172 -25.57 -31.29 -8.98
N ARG A 173 -26.76 -31.81 -8.67
CA ARG A 173 -27.65 -31.26 -7.65
C ARG A 173 -28.58 -32.34 -7.11
N ASP A 174 -28.89 -32.26 -5.82
CA ASP A 174 -29.85 -33.13 -5.13
C ASP A 174 -29.54 -34.65 -5.27
N LEU A 175 -28.25 -35.02 -5.36
CA LEU A 175 -27.77 -36.41 -5.42
C LEU A 175 -26.99 -36.80 -4.15
N PRO A 176 -26.90 -38.10 -3.80
CA PRO A 176 -26.03 -38.55 -2.71
C PRO A 176 -24.57 -38.11 -2.94
N PHE A 177 -23.96 -37.48 -1.93
CA PHE A 177 -22.62 -36.87 -2.01
C PHE A 177 -22.47 -35.71 -3.01
N ALA A 178 -23.57 -35.17 -3.52
CA ALA A 178 -23.60 -34.01 -4.41
C ALA A 178 -24.96 -33.29 -4.29
N ASP A 179 -25.21 -32.70 -3.11
CA ASP A 179 -26.33 -31.78 -2.91
C ASP A 179 -26.22 -30.58 -3.87
N ASP A 180 -24.98 -30.10 -4.08
CA ASP A 180 -24.64 -29.09 -5.08
C ASP A 180 -23.18 -29.31 -5.55
N LEU A 181 -22.95 -29.34 -6.86
CA LEU A 181 -21.61 -29.30 -7.46
C LEU A 181 -21.65 -28.33 -8.64
N ARG A 182 -20.85 -27.27 -8.58
CA ARG A 182 -20.75 -26.27 -9.64
C ARG A 182 -19.31 -25.90 -9.92
N VAL A 183 -19.06 -25.52 -11.16
CA VAL A 183 -17.78 -24.98 -11.60
C VAL A 183 -18.00 -23.67 -12.32
N GLU A 184 -17.02 -22.79 -12.22
CA GLU A 184 -17.07 -21.46 -12.78
C GLU A 184 -15.73 -21.13 -13.43
N ALA A 185 -15.79 -20.46 -14.58
CA ALA A 185 -14.62 -19.98 -15.28
C ALA A 185 -14.86 -18.54 -15.70
N ALA A 186 -13.90 -17.67 -15.41
CA ALA A 186 -13.91 -16.27 -15.79
C ALA A 186 -12.62 -15.90 -16.51
N GLY A 187 -12.72 -14.97 -17.46
CA GLY A 187 -11.59 -14.43 -18.21
C GLY A 187 -11.79 -12.95 -18.52
N ARG A 188 -10.68 -12.21 -18.55
CA ARG A 188 -10.63 -10.80 -18.92
C ARG A 188 -9.41 -10.53 -19.77
N TYR A 189 -9.59 -9.75 -20.83
CA TYR A 189 -8.52 -9.15 -21.60
C TYR A 189 -8.61 -7.63 -21.49
N SER A 190 -7.48 -6.98 -21.24
CA SER A 190 -7.38 -5.55 -21.03
C SER A 190 -6.25 -4.99 -21.90
N ASP A 191 -6.55 -4.03 -22.77
CA ASP A 191 -5.56 -3.35 -23.60
C ASP A 191 -5.31 -1.95 -23.05
N TYR A 192 -4.13 -1.74 -22.46
CA TYR A 192 -3.72 -0.47 -21.89
C TYR A 192 -2.88 0.32 -22.89
N SER A 193 -3.15 1.61 -23.06
CA SER A 193 -2.28 2.49 -23.87
C SER A 193 -0.87 2.68 -23.29
N SER A 194 -0.66 2.31 -22.02
CA SER A 194 0.63 2.41 -21.33
C SER A 194 1.50 1.14 -21.44
N ILE A 195 0.91 -0.06 -21.37
CA ILE A 195 1.64 -1.34 -21.30
C ILE A 195 1.20 -2.37 -22.35
N GLY A 196 0.16 -2.09 -23.13
CA GLY A 196 -0.44 -3.01 -24.08
C GLY A 196 -1.40 -4.02 -23.44
N GLY A 197 -1.59 -5.15 -24.12
CA GLY A 197 -2.56 -6.18 -23.78
C GLY A 197 -2.13 -7.13 -22.66
N VAL A 198 -3.00 -7.33 -21.67
CA VAL A 198 -2.82 -8.26 -20.55
C VAL A 198 -4.05 -9.16 -20.37
N TYR A 199 -3.84 -10.34 -19.78
CA TYR A 199 -4.89 -11.35 -19.59
C TYR A 199 -5.02 -11.73 -18.11
N GLN A 200 -6.25 -11.91 -17.66
CA GLN A 200 -6.58 -12.40 -16.32
C GLN A 200 -7.61 -13.52 -16.44
N TRP A 201 -7.57 -14.46 -15.52
CA TRP A 201 -8.53 -15.57 -15.51
C TRP A 201 -8.69 -16.16 -14.12
N ARG A 202 -9.82 -16.84 -13.92
CA ARG A 202 -10.13 -17.54 -12.69
C ARG A 202 -10.92 -18.81 -12.97
N LEU A 203 -10.56 -19.87 -12.29
CA LEU A 203 -11.32 -21.11 -12.20
C LEU A 203 -11.77 -21.28 -10.74
N ALA A 204 -13.04 -21.60 -10.54
CA ALA A 204 -13.58 -21.87 -9.22
C ALA A 204 -14.48 -23.11 -9.25
N GLY A 205 -14.52 -23.82 -8.13
CA GLY A 205 -15.38 -24.98 -7.93
C GLY A 205 -15.99 -24.93 -6.54
N GLU A 206 -17.27 -25.29 -6.45
CA GLU A 206 -17.94 -25.48 -5.18
C GLU A 206 -18.61 -26.85 -5.14
N TRP A 207 -18.41 -27.56 -4.04
CA TRP A 207 -18.95 -28.90 -3.82
C TRP A 207 -19.57 -28.99 -2.44
N ALA A 208 -20.87 -29.22 -2.40
CA ALA A 208 -21.61 -29.58 -1.20
C ALA A 208 -21.97 -31.07 -1.26
N PRO A 209 -21.25 -31.96 -0.55
CA PRO A 209 -21.62 -33.37 -0.49
C PRO A 209 -22.97 -33.57 0.22
N VAL A 210 -23.28 -32.68 1.15
CA VAL A 210 -24.52 -32.60 1.93
C VAL A 210 -24.86 -31.13 2.17
N ARG A 211 -26.11 -30.83 2.54
CA ARG A 211 -26.58 -29.46 2.84
C ARG A 211 -25.79 -28.74 3.94
N ASP A 212 -25.20 -29.51 4.84
CA ASP A 212 -24.54 -28.98 6.04
C ASP A 212 -23.07 -28.58 5.79
N VAL A 213 -22.45 -29.01 4.69
CA VAL A 213 -21.02 -28.80 4.40
C VAL A 213 -20.81 -28.43 2.94
N ARG A 214 -20.07 -27.35 2.69
CA ARG A 214 -19.66 -26.90 1.34
C ARG A 214 -18.16 -26.69 1.31
N PHE A 215 -17.48 -27.33 0.36
CA PHE A 215 -16.10 -27.05 -0.01
C PHE A 215 -16.06 -26.05 -1.15
N ARG A 216 -15.06 -25.17 -1.14
CA ARG A 216 -14.81 -24.17 -2.18
C ARG A 216 -13.33 -24.23 -2.56
N ALA A 217 -13.05 -24.08 -3.84
CA ALA A 217 -11.70 -23.94 -4.34
C ALA A 217 -11.69 -22.86 -5.42
N ASN A 218 -10.68 -21.99 -5.40
CA ASN A 218 -10.41 -21.07 -6.49
C ASN A 218 -8.92 -21.03 -6.82
N HIS A 219 -8.64 -20.81 -8.09
CA HIS A 219 -7.31 -20.63 -8.63
C HIS A 219 -7.39 -19.67 -9.81
N GLY A 220 -6.48 -18.71 -9.89
CA GLY A 220 -6.51 -17.72 -10.96
C GLY A 220 -5.32 -16.78 -10.96
N VAL A 221 -5.26 -15.96 -12.00
CA VAL A 221 -4.24 -14.95 -12.22
C VAL A 221 -4.92 -13.58 -12.28
N ALA A 222 -4.46 -12.68 -11.42
CA ALA A 222 -4.83 -11.26 -11.43
C ALA A 222 -3.63 -10.43 -11.90
N VAL A 223 -3.88 -9.27 -12.52
CA VAL A 223 -2.80 -8.35 -12.88
C VAL A 223 -3.07 -6.92 -12.42
N ARG A 224 -2.01 -6.16 -12.16
CA ARG A 224 -2.06 -4.72 -11.91
C ARG A 224 -1.18 -3.97 -12.91
N ALA A 225 -1.80 -3.09 -13.71
CA ALA A 225 -1.03 -2.16 -14.54
C ALA A 225 -0.32 -1.10 -13.67
N PRO A 226 0.87 -0.63 -14.07
CA PRO A 226 1.54 0.50 -13.42
C PRO A 226 0.65 1.74 -13.38
N ASN A 227 0.68 2.46 -12.27
CA ASN A 227 -0.05 3.72 -12.16
C ASN A 227 0.72 4.90 -12.78
N ILE A 228 0.06 6.05 -12.96
CA ILE A 228 0.63 7.25 -13.61
C ILE A 228 1.89 7.75 -12.89
N VAL A 229 1.94 7.64 -11.56
CA VAL A 229 3.11 8.02 -10.77
C VAL A 229 4.27 7.05 -11.05
N GLU A 230 4.00 5.76 -11.13
CA GLU A 230 5.02 4.75 -11.41
C GLU A 230 5.63 4.89 -12.80
N LEU A 231 4.84 5.29 -13.79
CA LEU A 231 5.25 5.46 -15.19
C LEU A 231 5.90 6.81 -15.47
N TYR A 232 5.24 7.90 -15.08
CA TYR A 232 5.49 9.25 -15.60
C TYR A 232 6.01 10.24 -14.56
N SER A 233 6.28 9.78 -13.33
CA SER A 233 6.97 10.61 -12.34
C SER A 233 8.28 11.15 -12.92
N PRO A 234 8.48 12.48 -13.00
CA PRO A 234 9.78 13.02 -13.38
C PRO A 234 10.83 12.54 -12.39
N GLN A 235 12.04 12.36 -12.89
CA GLN A 235 13.17 11.99 -12.05
C GLN A 235 13.59 13.19 -11.22
N SER A 236 13.67 13.01 -9.90
CA SER A 236 14.08 14.03 -8.95
C SER A 236 15.23 13.51 -8.11
N ARG A 237 16.10 14.44 -7.67
CA ARG A 237 17.20 14.10 -6.79
C ARG A 237 16.71 13.91 -5.36
N ASN A 238 17.20 12.85 -4.74
CA ASN A 238 17.03 12.54 -3.33
C ASN A 238 18.42 12.26 -2.72
N PHE A 239 18.51 12.13 -1.39
CA PHE A 239 19.81 11.95 -0.73
C PHE A 239 19.74 10.87 0.35
N THR A 240 20.84 10.14 0.53
CA THR A 240 20.96 9.15 1.61
C THR A 240 22.32 9.20 2.28
N THR A 241 22.33 9.02 3.60
CA THR A 241 23.53 8.87 4.42
C THR A 241 23.83 7.41 4.75
N ALA A 242 22.92 6.49 4.43
CA ALA A 242 23.03 5.06 4.76
C ALA A 242 23.70 4.23 3.65
N ALA A 243 24.10 4.85 2.53
CA ALA A 243 24.78 4.16 1.45
C ALA A 243 26.26 3.88 1.81
N VAL A 244 26.76 2.72 1.37
CA VAL A 244 28.15 2.31 1.54
C VAL A 244 28.76 2.01 0.17
N ASP A 245 29.82 2.73 -0.21
CA ASP A 245 30.57 2.46 -1.44
C ASP A 245 31.38 1.15 -1.30
N PRO A 246 31.12 0.09 -2.08
CA PRO A 246 31.88 -1.16 -2.01
C PRO A 246 33.38 -1.00 -2.28
N CYS A 247 33.75 0.08 -3.00
CA CYS A 247 35.14 0.39 -3.31
C CYS A 247 35.86 1.15 -2.18
N ASP A 248 35.15 1.67 -1.17
CA ASP A 248 35.77 2.32 -0.01
C ASP A 248 36.65 1.32 0.75
N LYS A 249 37.82 1.75 1.23
CA LYS A 249 38.79 0.91 1.95
C LYS A 249 38.17 0.11 3.11
N ASP A 250 37.25 0.71 3.87
CA ASP A 250 36.68 0.09 5.06
C ASP A 250 35.61 -0.95 4.65
N ALA A 251 34.80 -0.62 3.65
CA ALA A 251 33.82 -1.53 3.07
C ALA A 251 34.49 -2.71 2.34
N PHE A 252 35.62 -2.47 1.68
CA PHE A 252 36.41 -3.49 1.00
C PHE A 252 37.07 -4.45 1.99
N ALA A 253 37.63 -3.94 3.08
CA ALA A 253 38.29 -4.77 4.09
C ALA A 253 37.30 -5.70 4.83
N GLY A 254 36.05 -5.27 5.00
CA GLY A 254 35.03 -5.97 5.79
C GLY A 254 34.31 -7.15 5.11
N VAL A 255 34.66 -7.53 3.88
CA VAL A 255 33.95 -8.58 3.11
C VAL A 255 34.80 -9.82 2.83
N SER A 256 34.16 -10.91 2.36
CA SER A 256 34.82 -12.19 2.07
C SER A 256 35.91 -12.06 0.99
N ALA A 257 36.86 -13.00 0.98
CA ALA A 257 37.94 -13.02 -0.02
C ALA A 257 37.43 -13.08 -1.47
N ALA A 258 36.30 -13.76 -1.71
CA ALA A 258 35.66 -13.82 -3.02
C ALA A 258 35.11 -12.44 -3.45
N GLN A 259 34.41 -11.73 -2.55
CA GLN A 259 33.93 -10.37 -2.82
C GLN A 259 35.09 -9.40 -3.03
N GLN A 260 36.16 -9.50 -2.23
CA GLN A 260 37.35 -8.68 -2.43
C GLN A 260 38.01 -8.92 -3.79
N ALA A 261 37.99 -10.15 -4.31
CA ALA A 261 38.50 -10.45 -5.64
C ALA A 261 37.67 -9.78 -6.75
N ALA A 262 36.34 -9.87 -6.67
CA ALA A 262 35.43 -9.19 -7.61
C ALA A 262 35.59 -7.66 -7.55
N ARG A 263 35.53 -7.08 -6.35
CA ARG A 263 35.69 -5.64 -6.13
C ARG A 263 37.03 -5.11 -6.65
N ARG A 264 38.13 -5.86 -6.48
CA ARG A 264 39.45 -5.45 -7.00
C ARG A 264 39.40 -5.18 -8.51
N VAL A 265 38.74 -6.07 -9.26
CA VAL A 265 38.60 -5.93 -10.72
C VAL A 265 37.61 -4.82 -11.06
N ASN A 266 36.42 -4.86 -10.46
CA ASN A 266 35.33 -3.97 -10.83
C ASN A 266 35.59 -2.51 -10.42
N CYS A 267 36.13 -2.26 -9.22
CA CYS A 267 36.49 -0.91 -8.79
C CYS A 267 37.65 -0.34 -9.61
N ALA A 268 38.68 -1.15 -9.91
CA ALA A 268 39.80 -0.70 -10.74
C ALA A 268 39.39 -0.39 -12.19
N ALA A 269 38.30 -0.98 -12.69
CA ALA A 269 37.78 -0.70 -14.02
C ALA A 269 37.17 0.72 -14.16
N VAL A 270 36.75 1.34 -13.05
CA VAL A 270 36.04 2.64 -13.08
C VAL A 270 36.68 3.73 -12.22
N ILE A 271 37.64 3.38 -11.36
CA ILE A 271 38.38 4.33 -10.52
C ILE A 271 39.84 4.39 -10.98
N PRO A 272 40.30 5.53 -11.52
CA PRO A 272 41.70 5.70 -11.90
C PRO A 272 42.65 5.47 -10.71
N ASN A 273 43.70 4.67 -10.92
CA ASN A 273 44.71 4.32 -9.90
C ASN A 273 44.11 3.76 -8.59
N TYR A 274 43.02 3.01 -8.69
CA TYR A 274 42.35 2.42 -7.54
C TYR A 274 43.30 1.60 -6.66
N ASN A 275 43.31 1.90 -5.36
CA ASN A 275 43.98 1.11 -4.35
C ASN A 275 42.98 0.80 -3.20
N PRO A 276 42.63 -0.49 -2.99
CA PRO A 276 41.61 -0.87 -2.00
C PRO A 276 42.01 -0.62 -0.55
N THR A 277 43.28 -0.30 -0.25
CA THR A 277 43.71 0.02 1.12
C THR A 277 43.70 1.51 1.43
N THR A 278 43.64 2.37 0.41
CA THR A 278 43.73 3.83 0.58
C THR A 278 42.56 4.59 -0.03
N PHE A 279 41.78 4.00 -0.93
CA PHE A 279 40.64 4.66 -1.55
C PHE A 279 39.59 5.02 -0.49
N THR A 280 39.18 6.28 -0.50
CA THR A 280 38.20 6.86 0.42
C THR A 280 37.08 7.43 -0.42
N SER A 281 35.86 6.90 -0.29
CA SER A 281 34.70 7.35 -1.08
C SER A 281 34.23 8.76 -0.71
N SER A 282 33.57 9.44 -1.65
CA SER A 282 32.95 10.76 -1.50
C SER A 282 31.78 10.79 -0.50
N PHE A 283 31.22 9.62 -0.16
CA PHE A 283 30.12 9.45 0.79
C PHE A 283 30.41 8.32 1.80
N GLY A 284 29.56 8.20 2.82
CA GLY A 284 29.67 7.19 3.88
C GLY A 284 29.67 7.79 5.30
N PRO A 285 29.97 7.00 6.34
CA PRO A 285 29.96 7.47 7.72
C PRO A 285 30.84 8.71 7.94
N GLY A 286 30.23 9.80 8.41
CA GLY A 286 30.91 11.08 8.64
C GLY A 286 31.26 11.87 7.38
N ARG A 287 30.70 11.52 6.22
CA ARG A 287 30.92 12.18 4.93
C ARG A 287 29.61 12.68 4.33
N ALA A 288 29.68 13.27 3.13
CA ALA A 288 28.50 13.81 2.45
C ALA A 288 27.46 12.70 2.15
N SER A 289 26.19 13.10 2.03
CA SER A 289 25.14 12.20 1.57
C SER A 289 25.31 11.90 0.07
N LEU A 290 24.96 10.67 -0.31
CA LEU A 290 24.96 10.25 -1.71
C LEU A 290 23.69 10.76 -2.41
N PRO A 291 23.80 11.49 -3.54
CA PRO A 291 22.66 11.80 -4.37
C PRO A 291 22.10 10.55 -5.07
N LEU A 292 20.77 10.45 -5.08
CA LEU A 292 20.00 9.41 -5.75
C LEU A 292 19.13 10.07 -6.81
N LEU A 293 18.98 9.45 -7.98
CA LEU A 293 18.02 9.85 -8.98
C LEU A 293 16.86 8.86 -9.00
N GLN A 294 15.68 9.30 -8.54
CA GLN A 294 14.49 8.46 -8.41
C GLN A 294 13.35 9.03 -9.23
N GLY A 295 12.53 8.17 -9.83
CA GLY A 295 11.40 8.58 -10.63
C GLY A 295 10.70 7.41 -11.31
N GLY A 296 9.78 7.77 -12.20
CA GLY A 296 8.99 6.82 -12.97
C GLY A 296 9.79 6.13 -14.06
N ASN A 297 9.20 5.09 -14.62
CA ASN A 297 9.78 4.33 -15.72
C ASN A 297 8.68 3.93 -16.70
N THR A 298 8.75 4.42 -17.93
CA THR A 298 7.76 4.09 -18.97
C THR A 298 7.93 2.69 -19.55
N ASN A 299 8.98 1.96 -19.17
CA ASN A 299 9.22 0.57 -19.59
C ASN A 299 8.68 -0.46 -18.59
N LEU A 300 7.88 -0.03 -17.62
CA LEU A 300 7.21 -0.95 -16.69
C LEU A 300 6.19 -1.83 -17.42
N ARG A 301 5.96 -3.00 -16.85
CA ARG A 301 4.94 -3.97 -17.24
C ARG A 301 3.97 -4.17 -16.07
N GLU A 302 2.94 -4.97 -16.30
CA GLU A 302 2.04 -5.43 -15.26
C GLU A 302 2.76 -6.17 -14.12
N GLU A 303 2.22 -6.04 -12.92
CA GLU A 303 2.45 -6.99 -11.84
C GLU A 303 1.45 -8.14 -11.99
N GLU A 304 1.90 -9.39 -11.81
CA GLU A 304 1.06 -10.59 -11.94
C GLU A 304 0.95 -11.28 -10.59
N ALA A 305 -0.27 -11.64 -10.17
CA ALA A 305 -0.54 -12.35 -8.93
C ALA A 305 -1.25 -13.68 -9.22
N GLU A 306 -0.59 -14.78 -8.91
CA GLU A 306 -1.22 -16.10 -8.83
C GLU A 306 -1.94 -16.22 -7.48
N THR A 307 -3.23 -16.55 -7.53
CA THR A 307 -4.09 -16.63 -6.35
C THR A 307 -4.67 -18.02 -6.22
N GLU A 308 -4.60 -18.59 -5.01
CA GLU A 308 -5.19 -19.86 -4.64
C GLU A 308 -5.96 -19.71 -3.34
N GLN A 309 -7.18 -20.24 -3.28
CA GLN A 309 -7.91 -20.35 -2.02
C GLN A 309 -8.64 -21.69 -1.93
N LEU A 310 -8.59 -22.30 -0.75
CA LEU A 310 -9.26 -23.56 -0.43
C LEU A 310 -10.06 -23.39 0.85
N GLY A 311 -11.36 -23.64 0.78
CA GLY A 311 -12.30 -23.27 1.81
C GLY A 311 -13.30 -24.36 2.17
N VAL A 312 -13.77 -24.33 3.41
CA VAL A 312 -14.91 -25.11 3.88
C VAL A 312 -15.88 -24.21 4.63
N VAL A 313 -17.18 -24.38 4.36
CA VAL A 313 -18.28 -23.75 5.07
C VAL A 313 -19.14 -24.85 5.69
N ILE A 314 -19.45 -24.71 6.97
CA ILE A 314 -20.26 -25.65 7.73
C ILE A 314 -21.47 -24.91 8.29
N GLN A 315 -22.66 -25.36 7.92
CA GLN A 315 -23.95 -24.80 8.34
C GLN A 315 -24.83 -25.94 8.86
N PRO A 316 -24.61 -26.40 10.10
CA PRO A 316 -25.24 -27.60 10.62
C PRO A 316 -26.74 -27.37 10.87
N ARG A 317 -27.62 -28.15 10.22
CA ARG A 317 -29.06 -28.05 10.44
C ARG A 317 -29.51 -28.36 11.87
N TRP A 318 -28.71 -29.08 12.65
CA TRP A 318 -28.98 -29.39 14.06
C TRP A 318 -28.59 -28.26 15.03
N VAL A 319 -27.91 -27.21 14.54
CA VAL A 319 -27.70 -25.94 15.28
C VAL A 319 -28.10 -24.77 14.38
N PRO A 320 -29.41 -24.49 14.24
CA PRO A 320 -29.91 -23.44 13.36
C PRO A 320 -29.26 -22.09 13.65
N GLY A 321 -28.89 -21.37 12.59
CA GLY A 321 -28.28 -20.04 12.70
C GLY A 321 -26.76 -20.04 12.93
N LEU A 322 -26.12 -21.21 13.14
CA LEU A 322 -24.67 -21.33 13.20
C LEU A 322 -24.08 -21.48 11.79
N GLN A 323 -23.02 -20.73 11.50
CA GLN A 323 -22.21 -20.84 10.31
C GLN A 323 -20.74 -20.75 10.71
N LEU A 324 -19.95 -21.71 10.23
CA LEU A 324 -18.50 -21.73 10.36
C LEU A 324 -17.90 -21.65 8.96
N SER A 325 -16.82 -20.89 8.79
CA SER A 325 -15.97 -20.97 7.61
C SER A 325 -14.51 -21.05 8.00
N PHE A 326 -13.74 -21.79 7.20
CA PHE A 326 -12.30 -21.86 7.29
C PHE A 326 -11.73 -21.89 5.88
N ASP A 327 -10.85 -20.96 5.57
CA ASP A 327 -10.29 -20.75 4.25
C ASP A 327 -8.76 -20.63 4.37
N HIS A 328 -8.02 -21.36 3.56
CA HIS A 328 -6.59 -21.15 3.33
C HIS A 328 -6.43 -20.28 2.10
N PHE A 329 -5.57 -19.26 2.18
CA PHE A 329 -5.23 -18.41 1.05
C PHE A 329 -3.73 -18.42 0.78
N ARG A 330 -3.39 -18.36 -0.52
CA ARG A 330 -2.03 -18.17 -1.01
C ARG A 330 -2.04 -17.18 -2.17
N TYR A 331 -1.16 -16.20 -2.10
CA TYR A 331 -0.94 -15.21 -3.14
C TYR A 331 0.55 -15.14 -3.44
N ASP A 332 0.91 -15.36 -4.69
CA ASP A 332 2.27 -15.21 -5.20
C ASP A 332 2.28 -14.10 -6.24
N LEU A 333 2.87 -12.96 -5.87
CA LEU A 333 2.98 -11.76 -6.68
C LEU A 333 4.37 -11.66 -7.29
N ASP A 334 4.41 -11.65 -8.61
CA ASP A 334 5.60 -11.54 -9.43
C ASP A 334 5.67 -10.18 -10.15
N GLY A 335 6.88 -9.67 -10.31
CA GLY A 335 7.10 -8.38 -10.98
C GLY A 335 6.62 -7.17 -10.20
N TYR A 336 6.51 -7.27 -8.87
CA TYR A 336 6.15 -6.15 -7.99
C TYR A 336 7.04 -4.94 -8.28
N ILE A 337 6.38 -3.81 -8.57
CA ILE A 337 7.02 -2.57 -8.98
C ILE A 337 7.65 -1.94 -7.76
N SER A 338 8.98 -1.87 -7.79
CA SER A 338 9.77 -1.29 -6.71
C SER A 338 11.06 -0.71 -7.27
N THR A 339 11.87 -0.13 -6.38
CA THR A 339 13.23 0.33 -6.69
C THR A 339 14.25 -0.62 -6.09
N VAL A 340 15.38 -0.82 -6.76
CA VAL A 340 16.50 -1.55 -6.14
C VAL A 340 17.06 -0.72 -4.98
N PRO A 341 17.19 -1.27 -3.76
CA PRO A 341 17.84 -0.54 -2.67
C PRO A 341 19.27 -0.15 -3.03
N VAL A 342 19.71 1.07 -2.67
CA VAL A 342 21.01 1.62 -3.09
C VAL A 342 22.20 0.70 -2.79
N ASN A 343 22.24 0.10 -1.60
CA ASN A 343 23.34 -0.80 -1.21
C ASN A 343 23.29 -2.12 -1.99
N THR A 344 22.09 -2.61 -2.33
CA THR A 344 21.93 -3.77 -3.20
C THR A 344 22.40 -3.44 -4.61
N ALA A 345 22.03 -2.29 -5.18
CA ALA A 345 22.48 -1.86 -6.51
C ALA A 345 24.01 -1.75 -6.59
N LEU A 346 24.64 -1.14 -5.58
CA LEU A 346 26.10 -1.04 -5.48
C LEU A 346 26.77 -2.41 -5.36
N THR A 347 26.23 -3.30 -4.53
CA THR A 347 26.74 -4.67 -4.36
C THR A 347 26.60 -5.48 -5.64
N LEU A 348 25.45 -5.41 -6.32
CA LEU A 348 25.20 -6.09 -7.59
C LEU A 348 26.14 -5.62 -8.70
N CYS A 349 26.59 -4.38 -8.65
CA CYS A 349 27.62 -3.90 -9.55
C CYS A 349 29.01 -4.44 -9.18
N TYR A 350 29.46 -4.22 -7.94
CA TYR A 350 30.88 -4.38 -7.58
C TYR A 350 31.27 -5.78 -7.06
N ASP A 351 30.32 -6.58 -6.55
CA ASP A 351 30.56 -7.94 -6.05
C ASP A 351 30.32 -9.00 -7.15
N SER A 352 29.84 -8.59 -8.32
CA SER A 352 29.57 -9.48 -9.46
C SER A 352 30.84 -9.97 -10.14
N ALA A 353 30.81 -11.21 -10.63
CA ALA A 353 31.84 -11.73 -11.52
C ALA A 353 31.72 -11.19 -12.96
N GLN A 354 30.58 -10.59 -13.32
CA GLN A 354 30.41 -9.93 -14.61
C GLN A 354 31.14 -8.58 -14.62
N SER A 355 31.77 -8.26 -15.75
CA SER A 355 32.48 -6.99 -15.91
C SER A 355 31.54 -5.80 -15.77
N VAL A 356 32.07 -4.69 -15.26
CA VAL A 356 31.31 -3.43 -15.10
C VAL A 356 30.67 -2.95 -16.42
N ALA A 357 31.35 -3.13 -17.55
CA ALA A 357 30.86 -2.70 -18.87
C ALA A 357 29.63 -3.48 -19.36
N THR A 358 29.44 -4.71 -18.89
CA THR A 358 28.35 -5.60 -19.32
C THR A 358 27.30 -5.82 -18.25
N ASN A 359 27.53 -5.35 -17.01
CA ASN A 359 26.63 -5.54 -15.88
C ASN A 359 25.60 -4.40 -15.83
N PRO A 360 24.29 -4.68 -16.03
CA PRO A 360 23.25 -3.65 -16.01
C PRO A 360 23.13 -2.92 -14.67
N ALA A 361 23.46 -3.58 -13.55
CA ALA A 361 23.45 -2.93 -12.24
C ALA A 361 24.49 -1.79 -12.15
N CYS A 362 25.59 -1.90 -12.88
CA CYS A 362 26.62 -0.86 -12.93
C CYS A 362 26.23 0.34 -13.78
N ALA A 363 25.34 0.18 -14.76
CA ALA A 363 24.83 1.30 -15.56
C ALA A 363 24.06 2.32 -14.70
N ASN A 364 23.56 1.89 -13.54
CA ASN A 364 22.86 2.74 -12.59
C ASN A 364 23.80 3.53 -11.64
N VAL A 365 25.12 3.31 -11.69
CA VAL A 365 26.09 3.97 -10.79
C VAL A 365 26.95 4.96 -11.57
N VAL A 366 26.74 6.25 -11.32
CA VAL A 366 27.47 7.32 -12.01
C VAL A 366 28.66 7.77 -11.17
N ARG A 367 29.88 7.44 -11.62
CA ARG A 367 31.13 7.91 -11.01
C ARG A 367 31.74 9.08 -11.76
N ASP A 368 32.33 9.98 -10.99
CA ASP A 368 33.14 11.08 -11.48
C ASP A 368 34.61 10.66 -11.53
N ALA A 369 35.08 10.32 -12.73
CA ALA A 369 36.45 9.90 -12.96
C ALA A 369 37.50 10.98 -12.63
N SER A 370 37.11 12.27 -12.61
CA SER A 370 38.02 13.39 -12.39
C SER A 370 38.07 13.88 -10.93
N GLY A 371 37.01 13.61 -10.17
CA GLY A 371 36.80 14.16 -8.83
C GLY A 371 36.37 15.63 -8.80
N ALA A 372 36.16 16.28 -9.96
CA ALA A 372 35.75 17.69 -10.02
C ALA A 372 34.36 17.95 -9.44
N ALA A 373 33.43 17.00 -9.57
CA ALA A 373 32.06 17.10 -9.10
C ALA A 373 31.86 16.45 -7.73
N SER A 374 32.53 15.32 -7.45
CA SER A 374 32.39 14.59 -6.18
C SER A 374 33.41 14.98 -5.11
N GLY A 375 34.45 15.73 -5.47
CA GLY A 375 35.60 16.00 -4.60
C GLY A 375 36.55 14.81 -4.43
N THR A 376 36.31 13.69 -5.13
CA THR A 376 37.10 12.45 -5.03
C THR A 376 37.26 11.82 -6.42
N ILE A 377 38.49 11.55 -6.86
CA ILE A 377 38.75 10.87 -8.14
C ILE A 377 38.08 9.49 -8.11
N GLY A 378 37.15 9.23 -9.01
CA GLY A 378 36.35 8.00 -9.04
C GLY A 378 35.23 7.95 -7.98
N GLY A 379 34.91 9.06 -7.33
CA GLY A 379 33.80 9.17 -6.38
C GLY A 379 32.45 9.01 -7.08
N VAL A 380 31.44 8.50 -6.37
CA VAL A 380 30.07 8.40 -6.91
C VAL A 380 29.40 9.77 -6.83
N THR A 381 28.75 10.17 -7.92
CA THR A 381 27.98 11.42 -8.00
C THR A 381 26.49 11.19 -7.96
N GLU A 382 26.02 10.04 -8.45
CA GLU A 382 24.59 9.72 -8.51
C GLU A 382 24.38 8.21 -8.64
N VAL A 383 23.29 7.70 -8.06
CA VAL A 383 22.79 6.33 -8.32
C VAL A 383 21.35 6.40 -8.81
N LEU A 384 21.07 5.79 -9.96
CA LEU A 384 19.76 5.77 -10.62
C LEU A 384 18.91 4.63 -10.05
N LEU A 385 17.81 4.97 -9.39
CA LEU A 385 16.89 4.05 -8.72
C LEU A 385 15.45 4.30 -9.20
N THR A 386 15.21 4.10 -10.50
CA THR A 386 13.87 4.18 -11.09
C THR A 386 13.05 2.93 -10.79
N ASN A 387 11.73 3.06 -10.88
CA ASN A 387 10.79 1.94 -10.72
C ASN A 387 11.06 0.82 -11.72
N GLN A 388 11.00 -0.43 -11.26
CA GLN A 388 11.22 -1.64 -12.07
C GLN A 388 10.34 -2.80 -11.57
N ASN A 389 9.91 -3.69 -12.46
CA ASN A 389 9.24 -4.95 -12.12
C ASN A 389 10.27 -6.01 -11.69
N ILE A 390 10.78 -5.90 -10.46
CA ILE A 390 11.92 -6.72 -9.99
C ILE A 390 11.65 -7.52 -8.74
N ALA A 391 10.66 -7.11 -7.95
CA ALA A 391 10.40 -7.67 -6.64
C ALA A 391 9.34 -8.77 -6.71
N LYS A 392 9.31 -9.60 -5.68
CA LYS A 392 8.30 -10.65 -5.48
C LYS A 392 7.74 -10.57 -4.08
N VAL A 393 6.44 -10.81 -3.94
CA VAL A 393 5.75 -10.89 -2.65
C VAL A 393 5.02 -12.22 -2.58
N ARG A 394 5.14 -12.93 -1.46
CA ARG A 394 4.38 -14.15 -1.20
C ARG A 394 3.62 -14.02 0.10
N VAL A 395 2.35 -14.37 0.07
CA VAL A 395 1.43 -14.16 1.17
C VAL A 395 0.64 -15.41 1.40
N GLN A 396 0.68 -15.96 2.60
CA GLN A 396 -0.13 -17.13 2.94
C GLN A 396 -0.69 -17.03 4.36
N GLY A 397 -1.87 -17.61 4.51
CA GLY A 397 -2.56 -17.60 5.78
C GLY A 397 -3.86 -18.37 5.79
N TYR A 398 -4.56 -18.21 6.90
CA TYR A 398 -5.87 -18.79 7.13
C TYR A 398 -6.84 -17.71 7.54
N ASP A 399 -8.04 -17.76 7.00
CA ASP A 399 -9.20 -17.01 7.48
C ASP A 399 -10.18 -17.98 8.13
N ALA A 400 -10.69 -17.59 9.30
CA ALA A 400 -11.72 -18.34 10.01
C ALA A 400 -12.85 -17.39 10.40
N SER A 401 -14.09 -17.82 10.19
CA SER A 401 -15.28 -17.08 10.60
C SER A 401 -16.23 -17.98 11.38
N ILE A 402 -16.76 -17.45 12.47
CA ILE A 402 -17.83 -18.06 13.27
C ILE A 402 -18.96 -17.03 13.34
N ALA A 403 -20.09 -17.32 12.71
CA ALA A 403 -21.29 -16.52 12.82
C ALA A 403 -22.40 -17.34 13.47
N TYR A 404 -23.04 -16.80 14.49
CA TYR A 404 -24.17 -17.44 15.16
C TYR A 404 -25.28 -16.43 15.43
N THR A 405 -26.45 -16.68 14.85
CA THR A 405 -27.68 -15.92 15.12
C THR A 405 -28.67 -16.80 15.83
N PHE A 406 -29.15 -16.35 16.98
CA PHE A 406 -30.16 -17.08 17.75
C PHE A 406 -31.06 -16.11 18.52
N ASP A 407 -32.29 -16.54 18.75
CA ASP A 407 -33.24 -15.82 19.60
C ASP A 407 -32.95 -16.19 21.08
N LEU A 408 -32.72 -15.19 21.92
CA LEU A 408 -32.31 -15.37 23.32
C LEU A 408 -33.37 -16.14 24.14
N ALA A 409 -34.62 -15.95 23.77
CA ALA A 409 -35.78 -16.65 24.32
C ALA A 409 -35.62 -18.16 24.26
N ASP A 410 -35.25 -18.68 23.08
CA ASP A 410 -35.11 -20.11 22.83
C ASP A 410 -33.89 -20.67 23.55
N ALA A 411 -32.81 -19.89 23.63
CA ALA A 411 -31.56 -20.31 24.27
C ALA A 411 -31.61 -20.31 25.81
N LEU A 412 -32.33 -19.37 26.44
CA LEU A 412 -32.28 -19.14 27.90
C LEU A 412 -33.59 -19.42 28.64
N ALA A 413 -34.73 -19.38 27.95
CA ALA A 413 -36.06 -19.46 28.56
C ALA A 413 -37.00 -20.44 27.86
N GLY A 414 -36.48 -21.29 26.96
CA GLY A 414 -37.29 -22.27 26.21
C GLY A 414 -38.40 -21.64 25.36
N GLY A 415 -38.21 -20.41 24.89
CA GLY A 415 -39.16 -19.67 24.05
C GLY A 415 -40.32 -19.00 24.81
N ALA A 416 -40.30 -18.98 26.15
CA ALA A 416 -41.43 -18.49 26.96
C ALA A 416 -41.70 -16.98 26.84
N TYR A 417 -40.70 -16.16 26.49
CA TYR A 417 -40.80 -14.71 26.39
C TYR A 417 -39.93 -14.20 25.23
N ASP A 418 -40.38 -13.17 24.50
CA ASP A 418 -39.51 -12.47 23.55
C ASP A 418 -38.40 -11.74 24.31
N MET A 419 -37.17 -12.23 24.16
CA MET A 419 -35.94 -11.65 24.72
C MET A 419 -35.05 -11.06 23.63
N GLY A 420 -35.57 -10.89 22.41
CA GLY A 420 -34.82 -10.39 21.26
C GLY A 420 -33.82 -11.39 20.68
N ARG A 421 -33.07 -10.91 19.70
CA ARG A 421 -32.13 -11.69 18.90
C ARG A 421 -30.71 -11.24 19.17
N LEU A 422 -29.81 -12.21 19.34
CA LEU A 422 -28.37 -11.97 19.41
C LEU A 422 -27.70 -12.53 18.15
N GLN A 423 -26.88 -11.70 17.52
CA GLN A 423 -26.02 -12.07 16.40
C GLN A 423 -24.58 -11.89 16.85
N LEU A 424 -23.82 -12.98 16.82
CA LEU A 424 -22.40 -12.99 17.11
C LEU A 424 -21.65 -13.33 15.83
N ARG A 425 -20.58 -12.60 15.54
CA ARG A 425 -19.67 -12.90 14.45
C ARG A 425 -18.23 -12.66 14.88
N LEU A 426 -17.40 -13.69 14.80
CA LEU A 426 -15.96 -13.60 15.01
C LEU A 426 -15.27 -13.92 13.69
N ASP A 427 -14.49 -12.97 13.17
CA ASP A 427 -13.62 -13.17 12.02
C ASP A 427 -12.16 -13.08 12.50
N VAL A 428 -11.33 -14.04 12.11
CA VAL A 428 -9.91 -14.10 12.49
C VAL A 428 -9.08 -14.47 11.26
N THR A 429 -8.03 -13.70 11.01
CA THR A 429 -7.02 -14.01 10.00
C THR A 429 -5.71 -14.34 10.71
N ARG A 430 -5.08 -15.44 10.29
CA ARG A 430 -3.69 -15.75 10.62
C ARG A 430 -2.81 -15.68 9.38
N THR A 431 -1.91 -14.70 9.30
CA THR A 431 -0.90 -14.60 8.24
C THR A 431 0.41 -15.20 8.75
N TYR A 432 0.72 -16.45 8.39
CA TYR A 432 1.97 -17.09 8.83
C TYR A 432 3.13 -16.84 7.86
N GLU A 433 2.84 -16.40 6.64
CA GLU A 433 3.84 -16.06 5.63
C GLU A 433 3.53 -14.71 4.99
N TRP A 434 4.50 -13.80 5.07
CA TRP A 434 4.56 -12.56 4.30
C TRP A 434 5.99 -12.38 3.83
N ARG A 435 6.36 -12.99 2.70
CA ARG A 435 7.72 -12.95 2.20
C ARG A 435 7.89 -11.88 1.14
N PHE A 436 8.99 -11.13 1.25
CA PHE A 436 9.39 -10.16 0.26
C PHE A 436 10.79 -10.49 -0.26
N GLN A 437 10.97 -10.34 -1.56
CA GLN A 437 12.24 -10.40 -2.26
C GLN A 437 12.36 -9.15 -3.12
N GLY A 438 13.33 -8.29 -2.84
CA GLY A 438 13.49 -7.00 -3.53
C GLY A 438 14.05 -7.09 -4.95
N SER A 439 14.76 -8.16 -5.26
CA SER A 439 15.32 -8.45 -6.58
C SER A 439 15.59 -9.95 -6.73
N ALA A 440 15.77 -10.43 -7.97
CA ALA A 440 16.05 -11.84 -8.25
C ALA A 440 17.31 -12.40 -7.56
N GLN A 441 18.22 -11.53 -7.10
CA GLN A 441 19.47 -11.91 -6.42
C GLN A 441 19.33 -11.90 -4.90
N ASP A 442 18.29 -11.28 -4.36
CA ASP A 442 18.01 -11.30 -2.93
C ASP A 442 17.38 -12.64 -2.52
N THR A 443 17.51 -13.01 -1.26
CA THR A 443 16.73 -14.12 -0.70
C THR A 443 15.38 -13.60 -0.18
N PHE A 444 14.35 -14.44 -0.21
CA PHE A 444 13.10 -14.13 0.45
C PHE A 444 13.33 -13.96 1.96
N ARG A 445 12.78 -12.88 2.51
CA ARG A 445 12.69 -12.66 3.96
C ARG A 445 11.24 -12.68 4.38
N ASN A 446 10.92 -13.38 5.46
CA ASN A 446 9.57 -13.42 6.02
C ASN A 446 9.37 -12.26 7.00
N PHE A 447 8.30 -11.50 6.80
CA PHE A 447 7.89 -10.38 7.62
C PHE A 447 6.51 -10.60 8.28
N ALA A 448 5.99 -11.83 8.28
CA ALA A 448 4.85 -12.17 9.13
C ALA A 448 5.23 -11.91 10.60
N GLY A 449 4.39 -11.15 11.31
CA GLY A 449 4.64 -10.71 12.68
C GLY A 449 5.47 -9.44 12.82
N TYR A 450 5.75 -8.72 11.74
CA TYR A 450 6.59 -7.51 11.79
C TYR A 450 5.87 -6.23 11.38
N VAL A 451 6.26 -5.13 12.02
CA VAL A 451 5.71 -3.79 11.78
C VAL A 451 6.15 -3.22 10.43
N THR A 452 7.35 -3.59 9.93
CA THR A 452 7.93 -3.11 8.65
C THR A 452 6.94 -3.13 7.49
N TYR A 453 6.12 -4.18 7.38
CA TYR A 453 5.09 -4.33 6.34
C TYR A 453 3.66 -4.33 6.88
N ALA A 454 3.47 -3.91 8.14
CA ALA A 454 2.16 -3.88 8.76
C ALA A 454 1.47 -5.26 8.72
N ALA A 455 2.25 -6.32 8.96
CA ALA A 455 1.86 -7.70 8.69
C ALA A 455 1.69 -8.48 10.01
N PRO A 456 0.66 -8.19 10.82
CA PRO A 456 0.44 -8.94 12.05
C PRO A 456 0.16 -10.41 11.72
N GLU A 457 0.74 -11.31 12.50
CA GLU A 457 0.43 -12.74 12.34
C GLU A 457 -1.03 -13.01 12.61
N TRP A 458 -1.65 -12.25 13.51
CA TRP A 458 -3.05 -12.40 13.89
C TRP A 458 -3.77 -11.06 13.84
N LYS A 459 -4.92 -11.04 13.20
CA LYS A 459 -5.90 -9.95 13.29
C LYS A 459 -7.29 -10.54 13.45
N GLY A 460 -8.18 -9.83 14.12
CA GLY A 460 -9.54 -10.31 14.27
C GLY A 460 -10.55 -9.21 14.55
N ALA A 461 -11.81 -9.53 14.31
CA ALA A 461 -12.94 -8.69 14.64
C ALA A 461 -14.06 -9.52 15.26
N LEU A 462 -14.52 -9.13 16.45
CA LEU A 462 -15.72 -9.67 17.07
C LEU A 462 -16.83 -8.64 16.95
N ASN A 463 -17.97 -9.03 16.40
CA ASN A 463 -19.18 -8.23 16.32
C ASN A 463 -20.30 -8.93 17.10
N ALA A 464 -20.93 -8.20 18.01
CA ALA A 464 -22.13 -8.65 18.72
C ALA A 464 -23.24 -7.62 18.49
N VAL A 465 -24.36 -8.05 17.92
CA VAL A 465 -25.53 -7.22 17.67
C VAL A 465 -26.72 -7.82 18.39
N TYR A 466 -27.27 -7.06 19.33
CA TYR A 466 -28.50 -7.40 20.02
C TYR A 466 -29.64 -6.54 19.48
N SER A 467 -30.72 -7.18 19.03
CA SER A 467 -31.91 -6.48 18.54
C SER A 467 -33.12 -6.90 19.35
N PHE A 468 -33.82 -5.92 19.91
CA PHE A 468 -35.05 -6.12 20.65
C PHE A 468 -36.05 -5.00 20.30
N LYS A 469 -37.09 -5.38 19.56
CA LYS A 469 -38.10 -4.43 19.04
C LYS A 469 -37.42 -3.28 18.30
N ASP A 470 -37.68 -2.04 18.72
CA ASP A 470 -37.15 -0.83 18.10
C ASP A 470 -35.70 -0.51 18.50
N LEU A 471 -35.12 -1.25 19.44
CA LEU A 471 -33.76 -1.03 19.94
C LEU A 471 -32.78 -2.03 19.31
N THR A 472 -31.68 -1.51 18.78
CA THR A 472 -30.52 -2.30 18.38
C THR A 472 -29.28 -1.79 19.11
N LEU A 473 -28.57 -2.69 19.78
CA LEU A 473 -27.28 -2.44 20.40
C LEU A 473 -26.20 -3.21 19.63
N GLY A 474 -25.09 -2.56 19.36
CA GLY A 474 -23.93 -3.15 18.71
C GLY A 474 -22.68 -2.96 19.55
N TRP A 475 -21.92 -4.04 19.69
CA TRP A 475 -20.56 -4.04 20.20
C TRP A 475 -19.64 -4.58 19.12
N GLN A 476 -18.52 -3.91 18.88
CA GLN A 476 -17.45 -4.41 18.02
C GLN A 476 -16.12 -4.37 18.77
N THR A 477 -15.34 -5.45 18.71
CA THR A 477 -13.94 -5.47 19.14
C THR A 477 -13.07 -5.69 17.91
N THR A 478 -12.06 -4.86 17.71
CA THR A 478 -10.97 -5.10 16.76
C THR A 478 -9.72 -5.51 17.51
N TYR A 479 -9.06 -6.56 17.04
CA TYR A 479 -7.83 -7.11 17.60
C TYR A 479 -6.71 -7.08 16.56
N VAL A 480 -5.54 -6.60 16.98
CA VAL A 480 -4.28 -6.70 16.23
C VAL A 480 -3.26 -7.37 17.16
N GLY A 481 -2.68 -8.47 16.69
CA GLY A 481 -1.69 -9.22 17.47
C GLY A 481 -0.40 -8.45 17.68
N LYS A 482 0.37 -8.88 18.69
CA LYS A 482 1.71 -8.37 18.95
C LYS A 482 2.60 -8.50 17.71
N MET A 483 3.53 -7.57 17.52
CA MET A 483 4.48 -7.59 16.42
C MET A 483 5.88 -7.19 16.88
N SER A 484 6.89 -7.67 16.18
CA SER A 484 8.26 -7.19 16.33
C SER A 484 8.49 -5.97 15.43
N PRO A 485 9.27 -4.95 15.85
CA PRO A 485 9.49 -3.75 15.04
C PRO A 485 10.15 -4.05 13.69
N THR A 486 11.18 -4.91 13.68
CA THR A 486 11.91 -5.30 12.47
C THR A 486 12.44 -6.73 12.58
N GLU A 487 12.76 -7.34 11.45
CA GLU A 487 13.36 -8.67 11.32
C GLU A 487 14.85 -8.73 11.70
N ALA A 488 15.46 -7.57 11.98
CA ALA A 488 16.86 -7.48 12.40
C ALA A 488 17.08 -7.86 13.87
N PHE A 489 16.00 -8.03 14.64
CA PHE A 489 16.05 -8.41 16.05
C PHE A 489 15.44 -9.79 16.25
N ASN A 490 16.17 -10.70 16.92
CA ASN A 490 15.62 -11.97 17.36
C ASN A 490 14.93 -11.83 18.73
N ASP A 491 13.89 -12.64 18.99
CA ASP A 491 13.16 -12.69 20.28
C ASP A 491 14.07 -12.86 21.51
N SER A 492 15.25 -13.47 21.34
CA SER A 492 16.23 -13.68 22.41
C SER A 492 17.09 -12.45 22.72
N GLN A 493 17.05 -11.41 21.87
CA GLN A 493 17.96 -10.27 21.98
C GLN A 493 17.35 -9.07 22.69
N LEU A 494 16.02 -8.97 22.89
CA LEU A 494 15.40 -7.75 23.40
C LEU A 494 14.10 -7.97 24.20
N THR A 495 14.21 -7.96 25.53
CA THR A 495 13.12 -7.47 26.39
C THR A 495 13.34 -5.95 26.59
N PRO A 496 12.42 -5.04 26.19
CA PRO A 496 11.21 -5.22 25.39
C PRO A 496 11.25 -4.32 24.13
N TYR A 497 11.52 -4.87 22.95
CA TYR A 497 11.24 -4.20 21.68
C TYR A 497 10.18 -4.98 20.91
N TYR A 498 8.96 -5.01 21.44
CA TYR A 498 7.78 -5.50 20.73
C TYR A 498 6.66 -4.48 20.81
N VAL A 499 5.83 -4.47 19.78
CA VAL A 499 4.53 -3.81 19.79
C VAL A 499 3.55 -4.74 20.50
N PRO A 500 2.94 -4.33 21.62
CA PRO A 500 1.94 -5.13 22.31
C PRO A 500 0.70 -5.37 21.43
N GLU A 501 -0.10 -6.34 21.85
CA GLU A 501 -1.43 -6.54 21.31
C GLU A 501 -2.31 -5.30 21.50
N TYR A 502 -3.24 -5.10 20.57
CA TYR A 502 -4.13 -3.94 20.56
C TYR A 502 -5.58 -4.39 20.45
N PHE A 503 -6.42 -3.88 21.35
CA PHE A 503 -7.86 -4.12 21.38
C PHE A 503 -8.61 -2.80 21.36
N ARG A 504 -9.43 -2.58 20.32
CA ARG A 504 -10.36 -1.45 20.26
C ARG A 504 -11.78 -1.93 20.43
N HIS A 505 -12.52 -1.32 21.36
CA HIS A 505 -13.94 -1.61 21.58
C HIS A 505 -14.80 -0.44 21.12
N ASP A 506 -15.74 -0.70 20.23
CA ASP A 506 -16.68 0.27 19.70
C ASP A 506 -18.10 -0.15 20.10
N VAL A 507 -18.88 0.78 20.67
CA VAL A 507 -20.26 0.53 21.09
C VAL A 507 -21.18 1.50 20.37
N ARG A 508 -22.30 0.99 19.85
CA ARG A 508 -23.33 1.79 19.18
C ARG A 508 -24.71 1.34 19.61
N ALA A 509 -25.64 2.29 19.61
CA ALA A 509 -27.06 2.04 19.79
C ALA A 509 -27.84 2.76 18.69
N SER A 510 -28.90 2.12 18.20
CA SER A 510 -29.91 2.76 17.36
C SER A 510 -31.29 2.44 17.88
N TYR A 511 -32.17 3.44 17.81
CA TYR A 511 -33.56 3.33 18.23
C TYR A 511 -34.47 3.87 17.12
N ASN A 512 -35.41 3.05 16.68
CA ASN A 512 -36.46 3.47 15.75
C ASN A 512 -37.55 4.17 16.56
N VAL A 513 -37.56 5.50 16.52
CA VAL A 513 -38.61 6.29 17.20
C VAL A 513 -39.96 6.05 16.55
N ASN A 514 -39.95 5.91 15.21
CA ASN A 514 -41.08 5.48 14.38
C ASN A 514 -40.55 5.05 12.99
N GLU A 515 -41.43 4.73 12.06
CA GLU A 515 -41.09 4.27 10.70
C GLU A 515 -40.26 5.28 9.87
N LYS A 516 -40.32 6.58 10.22
CA LYS A 516 -39.65 7.67 9.50
C LYS A 516 -38.37 8.17 10.18
N ILE A 517 -38.20 7.89 11.47
CA ILE A 517 -37.16 8.48 12.30
C ILE A 517 -36.38 7.39 13.03
N THR A 518 -35.10 7.27 12.69
CA THR A 518 -34.13 6.47 13.44
C THR A 518 -33.09 7.38 14.06
N VAL A 519 -32.90 7.28 15.37
CA VAL A 519 -31.82 7.96 16.10
C VAL A 519 -30.72 6.96 16.40
N ARG A 520 -29.46 7.37 16.24
CA ARG A 520 -28.28 6.53 16.53
C ARG A 520 -27.23 7.32 17.31
N GLY A 521 -26.50 6.62 18.15
CA GLY A 521 -25.35 7.19 18.85
C GLY A 521 -24.39 6.09 19.29
N GLY A 522 -23.20 6.48 19.73
CA GLY A 522 -22.20 5.52 20.15
C GLY A 522 -20.89 6.14 20.57
N VAL A 523 -19.97 5.26 20.94
CA VAL A 523 -18.60 5.58 21.34
C VAL A 523 -17.67 4.66 20.55
N GLN A 524 -16.81 5.25 19.74
CA GLN A 524 -15.66 4.57 19.17
C GLN A 524 -14.51 4.62 20.18
N ASN A 525 -13.73 3.55 20.26
CA ASN A 525 -12.62 3.42 21.19
C ASN A 525 -13.05 3.69 22.66
N LEU A 526 -14.01 2.90 23.15
CA LEU A 526 -14.60 3.03 24.48
C LEU A 526 -13.54 2.96 25.59
N SER A 527 -12.55 2.07 25.49
CA SER A 527 -11.43 1.96 26.44
C SER A 527 -10.46 3.14 26.37
N ASN A 528 -10.56 4.00 25.35
CA ASN A 528 -9.55 5.01 25.03
C ASN A 528 -8.16 4.38 24.87
N GLU A 529 -8.12 3.23 24.20
CA GLU A 529 -6.89 2.53 23.86
C GLU A 529 -6.05 3.41 22.94
N ILE A 530 -4.79 3.61 23.30
CA ILE A 530 -3.88 4.43 22.53
C ILE A 530 -3.05 3.49 21.65
N PRO A 531 -2.84 3.81 20.36
CA PRO A 531 -1.92 3.03 19.53
C PRO A 531 -0.58 2.82 20.22
N PRO A 532 0.00 1.61 20.09
CA PRO A 532 1.31 1.35 20.65
C PRO A 532 2.37 2.35 20.21
N TYR A 533 3.25 2.75 21.14
CA TYR A 533 4.33 3.68 20.86
C TYR A 533 5.52 2.96 20.23
N LEU A 534 5.81 3.30 18.98
CA LEU A 534 7.14 3.12 18.41
C LEU A 534 7.70 4.49 18.02
N PRO A 535 9.01 4.71 18.18
CA PRO A 535 9.68 5.93 17.73
C PRO A 535 9.38 6.33 16.28
N GLU A 536 9.08 5.36 15.40
CA GLU A 536 8.79 5.59 13.97
C GLU A 536 7.29 5.67 13.59
N VAL A 537 6.34 5.33 14.49
CA VAL A 537 4.98 4.87 14.10
C VAL A 537 3.85 5.75 14.65
N TYR A 538 4.14 6.78 15.45
CA TYR A 538 3.11 7.64 16.07
C TYR A 538 2.42 8.64 15.15
N LEU A 539 2.45 8.41 13.82
CA LEU A 539 1.75 9.25 12.85
C LEU A 539 0.39 8.66 12.44
N GLY A 540 0.15 7.35 12.62
CA GLY A 540 -1.09 6.67 12.21
C GLY A 540 -1.35 6.70 10.69
N THR A 541 -0.38 7.17 9.90
CA THR A 541 -0.49 7.39 8.45
C THR A 541 0.68 6.78 7.68
N SER A 542 1.62 6.13 8.36
CA SER A 542 2.79 5.47 7.76
C SER A 542 2.56 3.97 7.61
N THR A 543 3.37 3.33 6.75
CA THR A 543 3.44 1.88 6.64
C THR A 543 3.77 1.29 8.02
N GLY A 544 3.00 0.28 8.46
CA GLY A 544 3.07 -0.27 9.82
C GLY A 544 2.08 0.39 10.80
N SER A 545 2.10 1.73 10.91
CA SER A 545 1.24 2.48 11.86
C SER A 545 -0.23 2.53 11.48
N SER A 546 -0.53 2.45 10.18
CA SER A 546 -1.89 2.47 9.62
C SER A 546 -2.78 1.31 10.08
N GLN A 547 -2.23 0.30 10.76
CA GLN A 547 -3.00 -0.80 11.37
C GLN A 547 -3.73 -0.38 12.65
N TYR A 548 -3.37 0.76 13.24
CA TYR A 548 -3.92 1.25 14.50
C TYR A 548 -4.69 2.56 14.28
N ASP A 549 -5.84 2.69 14.94
CA ASP A 549 -6.63 3.92 14.89
C ASP A 549 -6.00 4.98 15.80
N ASN A 550 -5.61 6.12 15.25
CA ASN A 550 -5.02 7.22 16.01
C ASN A 550 -6.06 8.09 16.73
N ARG A 551 -7.36 7.80 16.58
CA ARG A 551 -8.42 8.49 17.31
C ARG A 551 -8.62 7.84 18.67
N GLY A 552 -8.51 8.65 19.71
CA GLY A 552 -8.94 8.29 21.06
C GLY A 552 -10.46 8.10 21.16
N ARG A 553 -10.99 8.10 22.38
CA ARG A 553 -12.42 7.94 22.62
C ARG A 553 -13.23 9.01 21.88
N PHE A 554 -14.11 8.57 20.97
CA PHE A 554 -14.89 9.46 20.11
C PHE A 554 -16.38 9.17 20.23
N PHE A 555 -17.13 10.15 20.72
CA PHE A 555 -18.58 10.09 20.84
C PHE A 555 -19.26 10.63 19.58
N PHE A 556 -20.34 9.99 19.15
CA PHE A 556 -21.13 10.47 18.03
C PHE A 556 -22.63 10.28 18.26
N VAL A 557 -23.42 11.11 17.57
CA VAL A 557 -24.87 11.03 17.49
C VAL A 557 -25.31 11.39 16.06
N GLY A 558 -26.40 10.80 15.60
CA GLY A 558 -26.99 11.12 14.32
C GLY A 558 -28.45 10.68 14.24
N ALA A 559 -29.15 11.19 13.24
CA ALA A 559 -30.53 10.81 12.93
C ALA A 559 -30.69 10.61 11.43
N THR A 560 -31.53 9.66 11.05
CA THR A 560 -31.96 9.45 9.66
C THR A 560 -33.45 9.76 9.57
N LEU A 561 -33.81 10.59 8.60
CA LEU A 561 -35.18 10.95 8.26
C LEU A 561 -35.52 10.35 6.90
N ARG A 562 -36.51 9.46 6.86
CA ARG A 562 -37.05 8.88 5.62
C ARG A 562 -38.37 9.58 5.29
N TYR A 563 -38.51 10.05 4.06
CA TYR A 563 -39.68 10.77 3.57
C TYR A 563 -40.43 9.99 2.50
#